data_AF-A0A7X3G383-F1
#
_entry.id   AF-A0A7X3G383-F1
#
_cell.length_a   1.000
_cell.length_b   1.000
_cell.length_c   1.000
_cell.angle_alpha   90.00
_cell.angle_beta   90.00
_cell.angle_gamma   90.00
#
_symmetry.space_group_name_H-M   'P 1'
#
loop_
_entity.id
_entity.type
_entity.pdbx_description
1 polymer ?
#
loop_
_entity_poly.entity_id
_entity_poly.type
_entity_poly.pdbx_seq_one_letter_code
_entity_poly.pdbx_strand_id
1 'polypeptide(L)'
;MAERVMSCARLVAVVAGLGCSSPVLADPVPFAGRWLADDQAASPYTTLTVKGDTIAWHGRDKSVPRCVRQFAVRQEKPGTVYVNARGTKFVAGAKGSIPTYLLQLDDGTCGSGGSAVRINYPLIYDTQHIELIEYAAGKPIGARRFHRKK
;
A
#
# COMPACT_ATOMS: atom_id res chain seq x y z
N MET A 1 -11.11 -7.67 -78.26
CA MET A 1 -10.23 -6.52 -77.99
C MET A 1 -10.39 -6.14 -76.51
N ALA A 2 -9.26 -6.04 -75.82
CA ALA A 2 -8.93 -5.44 -74.50
C ALA A 2 -10.08 -5.05 -73.54
N GLU A 3 -10.17 -5.54 -72.30
CA GLU A 3 -9.31 -5.39 -71.08
C GLU A 3 -9.52 -4.11 -70.22
N ARG A 4 -9.43 -4.34 -68.90
CA ARG A 4 -9.29 -3.47 -67.71
C ARG A 4 -10.59 -3.12 -66.96
N VAL A 5 -10.94 -3.78 -65.85
CA VAL A 5 -10.30 -3.87 -64.50
C VAL A 5 -10.22 -2.51 -63.81
N MET A 6 -10.98 -2.29 -62.73
CA MET A 6 -10.40 -1.99 -61.41
C MET A 6 -11.41 -2.06 -60.26
N SER A 7 -10.99 -2.85 -59.28
CA SER A 7 -11.45 -2.99 -57.89
C SER A 7 -11.72 -1.68 -57.16
N CYS A 8 -12.78 -1.63 -56.34
CA CYS A 8 -12.85 -0.72 -55.20
C CYS A 8 -13.39 -1.48 -53.96
N ALA A 9 -12.58 -1.40 -52.90
CA ALA A 9 -12.62 -2.21 -51.70
C ALA A 9 -13.83 -1.94 -50.79
N ARG A 10 -14.31 -3.02 -50.14
CA ARG A 10 -15.25 -2.95 -49.00
C ARG A 10 -14.50 -2.50 -47.75
N LEU A 11 -14.88 -1.35 -47.21
CA LEU A 11 -14.42 -0.84 -45.92
C LEU A 11 -15.33 -1.37 -44.81
N VAL A 12 -14.79 -2.22 -43.95
CA VAL A 12 -15.45 -2.66 -42.70
C VAL A 12 -15.04 -1.67 -41.61
N ALA A 13 -16.01 -0.91 -41.10
CA ALA A 13 -15.82 -0.02 -39.97
C ALA A 13 -15.80 -0.83 -38.66
N VAL A 14 -14.65 -0.89 -38.01
CA VAL A 14 -14.50 -1.40 -36.65
C VAL A 14 -14.82 -0.27 -35.69
N VAL A 15 -15.96 -0.36 -35.01
CA VAL A 15 -16.32 0.53 -33.90
C VAL A 15 -15.48 0.09 -32.70
N ALA A 16 -14.40 0.81 -32.42
CA ALA A 16 -13.61 0.64 -31.21
C ALA A 16 -14.46 1.09 -30.01
N GLY A 17 -14.93 0.12 -29.22
CA GLY A 17 -15.56 0.38 -27.93
C GLY A 17 -14.55 0.98 -26.97
N LEU A 18 -14.68 2.29 -26.71
CA LEU A 18 -14.11 2.93 -25.53
C LEU A 18 -14.91 2.46 -24.31
N GLY A 19 -14.59 1.26 -23.84
CA GLY A 19 -14.96 0.83 -22.50
C GLY A 19 -14.23 1.71 -21.52
N CYS A 20 -14.89 2.76 -21.03
CA CYS A 20 -14.47 3.45 -19.82
C CYS A 20 -14.53 2.43 -18.68
N SER A 21 -13.41 1.78 -18.40
CA SER A 21 -13.21 1.02 -17.17
C SER A 21 -13.42 2.00 -16.01
N SER A 22 -14.58 1.96 -15.39
CA SER A 22 -14.81 2.63 -14.11
C SER A 22 -13.67 2.23 -13.18
N PRO A 23 -12.85 3.16 -12.66
CA PRO A 23 -11.91 2.79 -11.62
C PRO A 23 -12.76 2.35 -10.45
N VAL A 24 -12.75 1.04 -10.16
CA VAL A 24 -13.26 0.50 -8.91
C VAL A 24 -12.48 1.25 -7.83
N LEU A 25 -13.13 2.24 -7.20
CA LEU A 25 -12.58 2.94 -6.05
C LEU A 25 -12.34 1.85 -5.00
N ALA A 26 -11.08 1.46 -4.82
CA ALA A 26 -10.71 0.51 -3.78
C ALA A 26 -11.30 1.02 -2.46
N ASP A 27 -12.03 0.16 -1.75
CA ASP A 27 -12.60 0.53 -0.46
C ASP A 27 -11.50 1.16 0.41
N PRO A 28 -11.77 2.33 1.04
CA PRO A 28 -10.75 3.03 1.79
C PRO A 28 -10.31 2.15 2.97
N VAL A 29 -9.02 1.82 2.97
CA VAL A 29 -8.39 1.11 4.10
C VAL A 29 -8.57 1.93 5.40
N PRO A 30 -8.81 1.29 6.56
CA PRO A 30 -9.17 1.99 7.79
C PRO A 30 -8.06 2.90 8.33
N PHE A 31 -6.82 2.66 7.90
CA PHE A 31 -5.62 3.43 8.24
C PHE A 31 -5.27 4.50 7.17
N ALA A 32 -6.17 4.79 6.22
CA ALA A 32 -5.98 5.86 5.25
C ALA A 32 -5.78 7.23 5.95
N GLY A 33 -4.94 8.08 5.38
CA GLY A 33 -4.63 9.40 5.91
C GLY A 33 -3.14 9.65 6.09
N ARG A 34 -2.82 10.68 6.86
CA ARG A 34 -1.45 11.13 7.11
C ARG A 34 -1.05 10.85 8.56
N TRP A 35 0.14 10.30 8.74
CA TRP A 35 0.66 9.86 10.03
C TRP A 35 2.09 10.37 10.23
N LEU A 36 2.45 10.78 11.43
CA LEU A 36 3.75 11.32 11.81
C LEU A 36 4.46 10.34 12.75
N ALA A 37 5.73 10.08 12.51
CA ALA A 37 6.53 9.19 13.35
C ALA A 37 6.65 9.76 14.77
N ASP A 38 6.49 8.91 15.77
CA ASP A 38 6.68 9.29 17.17
C ASP A 38 8.16 9.54 17.48
N ASP A 39 9.02 8.67 16.95
CA ASP A 39 10.48 8.83 16.98
C ASP A 39 10.99 9.25 15.60
N GLN A 40 11.38 10.52 15.48
CA GLN A 40 11.88 11.11 14.25
C GLN A 40 13.38 10.84 14.02
N ALA A 41 14.12 10.38 15.02
CA ALA A 41 15.56 10.11 14.89
C ALA A 41 15.84 8.74 14.23
N ALA A 42 14.87 7.81 14.30
CA ALA A 42 15.03 6.45 13.78
C ALA A 42 15.04 6.34 12.25
N SER A 43 14.58 7.36 11.51
CA SER A 43 14.50 7.32 10.05
C SER A 43 14.40 8.73 9.45
N PRO A 44 15.00 8.98 8.26
CA PRO A 44 14.77 10.22 7.52
C PRO A 44 13.30 10.38 7.09
N TYR A 45 12.55 9.28 7.01
CA TYR A 45 11.12 9.27 6.69
C TYR A 45 10.27 9.43 7.96
N THR A 46 9.95 10.67 8.30
CA THR A 46 9.19 11.04 9.50
C THR A 46 7.69 11.08 9.29
N THR A 47 7.21 11.02 8.05
CA THR A 47 5.77 11.05 7.74
C THR A 47 5.39 9.91 6.79
N LEU A 48 4.26 9.27 7.10
CA LEU A 48 3.58 8.29 6.27
C LEU A 48 2.29 8.89 5.72
N THR A 49 1.94 8.57 4.48
CA THR A 49 0.65 8.93 3.89
C THR A 49 0.10 7.74 3.13
N VAL A 50 -1.13 7.35 3.45
CA VAL A 50 -1.86 6.27 2.79
C VAL A 50 -3.07 6.86 2.09
N LYS A 51 -3.17 6.67 0.78
CA LYS A 51 -4.28 7.17 -0.05
C LYS A 51 -4.59 6.16 -1.16
N GLY A 52 -5.81 5.64 -1.19
CA GLY A 52 -6.18 4.56 -2.11
C GLY A 52 -5.27 3.35 -1.90
N ASP A 53 -4.66 2.90 -2.99
CA ASP A 53 -3.67 1.82 -3.07
C ASP A 53 -2.22 2.33 -2.97
N THR A 54 -2.01 3.59 -2.60
CA THR A 54 -0.66 4.17 -2.50
C THR A 54 -0.25 4.42 -1.05
N ILE A 55 0.99 4.09 -0.76
CA ILE A 55 1.68 4.39 0.49
C ILE A 55 2.90 5.24 0.18
N ALA A 56 3.05 6.34 0.89
CA ALA A 56 4.11 7.30 0.67
C ALA A 56 4.83 7.66 1.97
N TRP A 57 6.16 7.66 1.89
CA TRP A 57 7.04 8.10 2.96
C TRP A 57 7.71 9.40 2.55
N HIS A 58 7.78 10.35 3.48
CA HIS A 58 8.46 11.62 3.27
C HIS A 58 9.15 12.06 4.55
N GLY A 59 10.27 12.75 4.38
CA GLY A 59 10.95 13.39 5.48
C GLY A 59 10.32 14.73 5.86
N ARG A 60 10.81 15.29 6.95
CA ARG A 60 10.43 16.62 7.42
C ARG A 60 10.83 17.71 6.42
N ASP A 61 12.02 17.53 5.83
CA ASP A 61 12.63 18.50 4.94
C ASP A 61 12.51 18.05 3.48
N LYS A 62 12.48 19.03 2.56
CA LYS A 62 12.36 18.79 1.12
C LYS A 62 13.59 18.09 0.50
N SER A 63 14.69 18.01 1.24
CA SER A 63 15.91 17.30 0.85
C SER A 63 15.76 15.78 0.90
N VAL A 64 14.81 15.26 1.68
CA VAL A 64 14.51 13.82 1.71
C VAL A 64 13.57 13.50 0.55
N PRO A 65 14.00 12.70 -0.43
CA PRO A 65 13.16 12.36 -1.57
C PRO A 65 11.90 11.64 -1.09
N ARG A 66 10.75 12.01 -1.65
CA ARG A 66 9.51 11.31 -1.34
C ARG A 66 9.56 9.91 -1.95
N CYS A 67 9.36 8.89 -1.12
CA CYS A 67 9.13 7.54 -1.56
C CYS A 67 7.63 7.31 -1.72
N VAL A 68 7.19 6.81 -2.87
CA VAL A 68 5.80 6.44 -3.12
C VAL A 68 5.78 5.04 -3.72
N ARG A 69 4.89 4.18 -3.22
CA ARG A 69 4.73 2.79 -3.64
C ARG A 69 3.26 2.48 -3.79
N GLN A 70 2.90 1.69 -4.79
CA GLN A 70 1.60 1.04 -4.80
C GLN A 70 1.65 -0.17 -3.87
N PHE A 71 0.50 -0.51 -3.30
CA PHE A 71 0.34 -1.69 -2.48
C PHE A 71 -0.95 -2.43 -2.80
N ALA A 72 -0.91 -3.74 -2.60
CA ALA A 72 -2.09 -4.59 -2.53
C ALA A 72 -2.26 -5.10 -1.10
N VAL A 73 -3.48 -4.99 -0.55
CA VAL A 73 -3.79 -5.56 0.76
C VAL A 73 -3.87 -7.08 0.63
N ARG A 74 -2.99 -7.77 1.36
CA ARG A 74 -3.06 -9.21 1.58
C ARG A 74 -3.75 -9.44 2.92
N GLN A 75 -4.94 -10.04 2.88
CA GLN A 75 -5.62 -10.43 4.10
C GLN A 75 -4.77 -11.46 4.86
N GLU A 76 -4.57 -11.21 6.15
CA GLU A 76 -3.88 -12.15 7.02
C GLU A 76 -4.78 -13.36 7.29
N LYS A 77 -4.18 -14.54 7.42
CA LYS A 77 -4.94 -15.78 7.63
C LYS A 77 -5.39 -15.85 9.09
N PRO A 78 -6.70 -15.89 9.39
CA PRO A 78 -7.18 -16.06 10.76
C PRO A 78 -6.59 -17.32 11.41
N GLY A 79 -6.29 -17.24 12.70
CA GLY A 79 -5.64 -18.31 13.46
C GLY A 79 -4.10 -18.34 13.33
N THR A 80 -3.50 -17.51 12.48
CA THR A 80 -2.04 -17.40 12.37
C THR A 80 -1.46 -16.50 13.47
N VAL A 81 -0.31 -16.88 14.03
CA VAL A 81 0.41 -16.08 15.02
C VAL A 81 1.30 -15.06 14.31
N TYR A 82 1.10 -13.79 14.64
CA TYR A 82 1.92 -12.67 14.20
C TYR A 82 2.59 -12.00 15.39
N VAL A 83 3.58 -11.14 15.10
CA VAL A 83 4.34 -10.40 16.09
C VAL A 83 4.16 -8.91 15.82
N ASN A 84 3.78 -8.14 16.85
CA ASN A 84 3.62 -6.70 16.74
C ASN A 84 4.97 -5.97 16.82
N ALA A 85 4.96 -4.63 16.73
CA ALA A 85 6.19 -3.84 16.75
C ALA A 85 6.99 -3.96 18.06
N ARG A 86 6.34 -4.39 19.15
CA ARG A 86 6.95 -4.61 20.48
C ARG A 86 7.41 -6.04 20.72
N GLY A 87 7.36 -6.92 19.71
CA GLY A 87 7.73 -8.32 19.87
C GLY A 87 6.65 -9.20 20.52
N THR A 88 5.46 -8.66 20.82
CA THR A 88 4.35 -9.43 21.40
C THR A 88 3.66 -10.27 20.32
N LYS A 89 3.46 -11.55 20.62
CA LYS A 89 2.71 -12.47 19.75
C LYS A 89 1.21 -12.27 19.88
N PHE A 90 0.47 -12.34 18.78
CA PHE A 90 -0.99 -12.31 18.77
C PHE A 90 -1.55 -13.18 17.64
N VAL A 91 -2.78 -13.65 17.79
CA VAL A 91 -3.47 -14.47 16.78
C VAL A 91 -4.38 -13.59 15.94
N ALA A 92 -4.18 -13.56 14.62
CA ALA A 92 -5.05 -12.82 13.72
C ALA A 92 -6.49 -13.36 13.79
N GLY A 93 -7.47 -12.45 13.86
CA GLY A 93 -8.89 -12.78 13.89
C GLY A 93 -9.42 -13.33 15.21
N ALA A 94 -8.57 -13.53 16.24
CA ALA A 94 -9.06 -13.88 17.57
C ALA A 94 -9.85 -12.72 18.20
N LYS A 95 -10.86 -13.03 19.02
CA LYS A 95 -11.66 -12.01 19.71
C LYS A 95 -10.75 -11.14 20.58
N GLY A 96 -10.79 -9.82 20.37
CA GLY A 96 -9.96 -8.86 21.09
C GLY A 96 -8.51 -8.76 20.59
N SER A 97 -8.16 -9.44 19.49
CA SER A 97 -6.85 -9.24 18.85
C SER A 97 -6.80 -7.94 18.05
N ILE A 98 -5.58 -7.46 17.80
CA ILE A 98 -5.34 -6.22 17.07
C ILE A 98 -5.57 -6.50 15.57
N PRO A 99 -6.45 -5.75 14.88
CA PRO A 99 -6.60 -5.89 13.44
C PRO A 99 -5.28 -5.50 12.74
N THR A 100 -4.92 -6.29 11.74
CA THR A 100 -3.61 -6.29 11.12
C THR A 100 -3.77 -6.46 9.62
N TYR A 101 -3.00 -5.68 8.86
CA TYR A 101 -3.09 -5.62 7.41
C TYR A 101 -1.70 -5.74 6.83
N LEU A 102 -1.46 -6.79 6.05
CA LEU A 102 -0.23 -6.93 5.29
C LEU A 102 -0.41 -6.23 3.94
N LEU A 103 0.46 -5.28 3.65
CA LEU A 103 0.51 -4.53 2.40
C LEU A 103 1.70 -5.05 1.60
N GLN A 104 1.42 -5.74 0.49
CA GLN A 104 2.46 -6.13 -0.45
C GLN A 104 2.78 -4.93 -1.33
N LEU A 105 4.03 -4.49 -1.34
CA LEU A 105 4.45 -3.37 -2.18
C LEU A 105 4.76 -3.88 -3.60
N ASP A 106 4.62 -3.01 -4.60
CA ASP A 106 5.09 -3.23 -5.98
C ASP A 106 6.62 -3.44 -6.05
N ASP A 107 7.24 -3.58 -7.23
CA ASP A 107 8.70 -3.80 -7.35
C ASP A 107 9.54 -2.50 -7.29
N GLY A 108 8.96 -1.38 -6.85
CA GLY A 108 9.68 -0.13 -6.69
C GLY A 108 10.83 -0.23 -5.67
N THR A 109 11.70 0.79 -5.63
CA THR A 109 12.72 0.91 -4.58
C THR A 109 12.67 2.29 -3.96
N CYS A 110 12.77 2.34 -2.63
CA CYS A 110 12.77 3.57 -1.84
C CYS A 110 14.02 3.72 -0.98
N GLY A 111 15.11 3.08 -1.41
CA GLY A 111 16.32 2.90 -0.60
C GLY A 111 16.15 1.89 0.55
N SER A 112 14.93 1.42 0.86
CA SER A 112 14.70 0.27 1.73
C SER A 112 14.42 -0.98 0.87
N GLY A 113 14.99 -2.12 1.27
CA GLY A 113 14.70 -3.43 0.68
C GLY A 113 13.31 -3.98 1.05
N GLY A 114 12.43 -3.11 1.55
CA GLY A 114 11.10 -3.47 2.00
C GLY A 114 10.24 -3.94 0.83
N SER A 115 9.83 -5.19 0.85
CA SER A 115 8.88 -5.77 -0.10
C SER A 115 7.45 -5.76 0.44
N ALA A 116 7.26 -5.65 1.75
CA ALA A 116 5.95 -5.58 2.36
C ALA A 116 5.97 -4.76 3.65
N VAL A 117 4.78 -4.32 4.06
CA VAL A 117 4.56 -3.56 5.30
C VAL A 117 3.36 -4.13 6.02
N ARG A 118 3.48 -4.41 7.31
CA ARG A 118 2.32 -4.72 8.17
C ARG A 118 1.89 -3.46 8.91
N ILE A 119 0.60 -3.18 8.90
CA ILE A 119 -0.02 -2.13 9.71
C ILE A 119 -0.93 -2.78 10.74
N ASN A 120 -0.71 -2.48 12.02
CA ASN A 120 -1.63 -2.83 13.10
C ASN A 120 -2.50 -1.61 13.41
N TYR A 121 -3.81 -1.73 13.24
CA TYR A 121 -4.76 -0.62 13.43
C TYR A 121 -6.24 -1.08 13.46
N PRO A 122 -7.12 -0.49 14.28
CA PRO A 122 -6.81 0.33 15.45
C PRO A 122 -6.08 -0.47 16.53
N LEU A 123 -5.30 0.19 17.38
CA LEU A 123 -4.74 -0.44 18.57
C LEU A 123 -5.80 -0.46 19.68
N ILE A 124 -5.77 -1.46 20.57
CA ILE A 124 -6.85 -1.76 21.56
C ILE A 124 -7.28 -0.53 22.39
N TYR A 125 -6.38 0.39 22.70
CA TYR A 125 -6.66 1.61 23.48
C TYR A 125 -6.16 2.88 22.79
N ASP A 126 -5.86 2.81 21.49
CA ASP A 126 -5.21 3.90 20.79
C ASP A 126 -5.51 3.88 19.30
N THR A 127 -6.56 4.61 18.93
CA THR A 127 -6.98 4.82 17.55
C THR A 127 -6.26 5.98 16.88
N GLN A 128 -5.41 6.69 17.62
CA GLN A 128 -4.62 7.80 17.08
C GLN A 128 -3.26 7.33 16.58
N HIS A 129 -2.87 6.08 16.80
CA HIS A 129 -1.59 5.56 16.32
C HIS A 129 -1.76 4.31 15.46
N ILE A 130 -0.77 4.12 14.59
CA ILE A 130 -0.51 2.89 13.87
C ILE A 130 0.84 2.33 14.29
N GLU A 131 0.95 1.00 14.34
CA GLU A 131 2.25 0.34 14.30
C GLU A 131 2.51 -0.11 12.86
N LEU A 132 3.67 0.27 12.33
CA LEU A 132 4.13 -0.07 11.00
C LEU A 132 5.37 -0.95 11.12
N ILE A 133 5.35 -2.14 10.53
CA ILE A 133 6.47 -3.08 10.51
C ILE A 133 6.86 -3.33 9.06
N GLU A 134 8.12 -3.05 8.71
CA GLU A 134 8.66 -3.24 7.37
C GLU A 134 9.26 -4.64 7.23
N TYR A 135 9.01 -5.29 6.09
CA TYR A 135 9.47 -6.64 5.79
C TYR A 135 10.32 -6.66 4.53
N ALA A 136 11.44 -7.38 4.57
CA ALA A 136 12.22 -7.76 3.40
C ALA A 136 12.37 -9.29 3.37
N ALA A 137 12.11 -9.91 2.22
CA ALA A 137 12.15 -11.37 2.07
C ALA A 137 11.38 -12.13 3.18
N GLY A 138 10.22 -11.60 3.59
CA GLY A 138 9.37 -12.19 4.63
C GLY A 138 9.84 -11.99 6.07
N LYS A 139 10.97 -11.32 6.31
CA LYS A 139 11.49 -11.04 7.66
C LYS A 139 11.29 -9.57 8.04
N PRO A 140 10.94 -9.27 9.30
CA PRO A 140 10.85 -7.89 9.75
C PRO A 140 12.26 -7.26 9.76
N ILE A 141 12.38 -6.08 9.16
CA ILE A 141 13.64 -5.31 9.10
C ILE A 141 13.58 -4.00 9.87
N GLY A 142 12.38 -3.58 10.28
CA GLY A 142 12.18 -2.37 11.07
C GLY A 142 10.76 -2.27 11.55
N ALA A 143 10.55 -1.57 12.67
CA ALA A 143 9.23 -1.27 13.19
C ALA A 143 9.21 0.16 13.71
N ARG A 144 8.12 0.87 13.43
CA ARG A 144 7.91 2.27 13.83
C ARG A 144 6.47 2.48 14.24
N ARG A 145 6.27 3.45 15.13
CA ARG A 145 4.94 3.92 15.52
C ARG A 145 4.73 5.32 14.94
N PHE A 146 3.52 5.55 14.44
CA PHE A 146 3.12 6.85 13.92
C PHE A 146 1.81 7.28 14.56
N HIS A 147 1.68 8.55 14.92
CA HIS A 147 0.43 9.17 15.34
C HIS A 147 -0.27 9.87 14.17
N ARG A 148 -1.59 9.98 14.25
CA ARG A 148 -2.41 10.59 13.21
C ARG A 148 -2.16 12.09 13.18
N LYS A 149 -1.88 12.62 11.99
CA LYS A 149 -1.81 14.06 11.79
C LYS A 149 -3.22 14.59 11.57
N LYS A 150 -3.67 15.48 12.45
CA LYS A 150 -4.90 16.26 12.27
C LYS A 150 -4.78 17.21 11.08
#